data_AF-A0A4Q2D051-F1
#
_entry.id   AF-A0A4Q2D051-F1
#
_cell.length_a   1.000
_cell.length_b   1.000
_cell.length_c   1.000
_cell.angle_alpha   90.00
_cell.angle_beta   90.00
_cell.angle_gamma   90.00
#
_symmetry.space_group_name_H-M   'P 1'
#
loop_
_entity.id
_entity.type
_entity.pdbx_description
1 polymer ?
#
loop_
_entity_poly.entity_id
_entity_poly.type
_entity_poly.pdbx_seq_one_letter_code
_entity_poly.pdbx_strand_id
1 'polypeptide(L)'
;MERFSCIHLACHASQDQNDPLQSRFRFHTGSLKLSTIIKKNLKNADLAFLSSCETSTGEERLSEEVVHLAAGMLAAGYRRVVATMWAITDKHAPDVATDLYGYLLSRRLEAYDYDFDYGSGLDGSDSAYALHHAIQRLREKIGDSEQSLLAWIPYVHFGF
;
A
#
# COMPACT_ATOMS: atom_id res chain seq x y z
N MET A 1 0.76 12.65 7.07
CA MET A 1 0.69 12.75 5.59
C MET A 1 1.46 13.96 5.08
N GLU A 2 1.26 15.18 5.60
CA GLU A 2 1.91 16.39 5.07
C GLU A 2 3.44 16.49 5.30
N ARG A 3 3.97 15.80 6.31
CA ARG A 3 5.39 15.87 6.70
C ARG A 3 6.29 14.78 6.12
N PHE A 4 5.70 13.71 5.58
CA PHE A 4 6.44 12.51 5.17
C PHE A 4 6.02 12.12 3.76
N SER A 5 6.99 11.85 2.89
CA SER A 5 6.76 11.38 1.53
C SER A 5 6.25 9.95 1.50
N CYS A 6 6.74 9.09 2.39
CA CYS A 6 6.28 7.72 2.54
C CYS A 6 5.41 7.55 3.79
N ILE A 7 4.32 6.77 3.69
CA ILE A 7 3.55 6.31 4.86
C ILE A 7 3.28 4.81 4.79
N HIS A 8 3.16 4.19 5.96
CA HIS A 8 2.71 2.82 6.13
C HIS A 8 1.50 2.81 7.06
N LEU A 9 0.40 2.22 6.62
CA LEU A 9 -0.82 2.06 7.42
C LEU A 9 -1.09 0.57 7.64
N ALA A 10 -0.66 0.05 8.79
CA ALA A 10 -0.99 -1.28 9.29
C ALA A 10 -2.15 -1.18 10.28
N CYS A 11 -3.36 -1.20 9.77
CA CYS A 11 -4.56 -0.97 10.56
C CYS A 11 -5.78 -1.61 9.91
N HIS A 12 -6.93 -1.57 10.56
CA HIS A 12 -8.17 -1.95 9.92
C HIS A 12 -8.64 -0.84 8.98
N ALA A 13 -9.08 -1.21 7.79
CA ALA A 13 -9.90 -0.35 6.95
C ALA A 13 -11.35 -0.86 7.00
N SER A 14 -12.29 0.04 6.72
CA SER A 14 -13.68 -0.36 6.45
C SER A 14 -14.19 0.41 5.25
N GLN A 15 -14.73 -0.33 4.28
CA GLN A 15 -15.44 0.23 3.13
C GLN A 15 -16.91 0.45 3.47
N ASP A 16 -17.44 1.62 3.17
CA ASP A 16 -18.87 1.92 3.29
C ASP A 16 -19.49 1.82 1.90
N GLN A 17 -20.26 0.74 1.68
CA GLN A 17 -20.86 0.44 0.36
C GLN A 17 -21.99 1.41 -0.01
N ASN A 18 -22.59 2.10 0.97
CA ASN A 18 -23.70 3.02 0.71
C ASN A 18 -23.20 4.46 0.50
N ASP A 19 -22.16 4.87 1.23
CA ASP A 19 -21.47 6.15 1.05
C ASP A 19 -19.94 5.94 0.99
N PRO A 20 -19.39 5.67 -0.20
CA PRO A 20 -17.95 5.61 -0.49
C PRO A 20 -17.05 6.58 0.29
N LEU A 21 -17.49 7.83 0.45
CA LEU A 21 -16.70 8.88 1.08
C LEU A 21 -16.59 8.72 2.61
N GLN A 22 -17.39 7.82 3.20
CA GLN A 22 -17.32 7.41 4.60
C GLN A 22 -16.39 6.22 4.84
N SER A 23 -15.87 5.57 3.78
CA SER A 23 -14.80 4.59 3.91
C SER A 23 -13.62 5.19 4.66
N ARG A 24 -12.97 4.41 5.52
CA ARG A 24 -11.98 4.95 6.47
C ARG A 24 -10.95 3.94 6.93
N PHE A 25 -9.75 4.45 7.24
CA PHE A 25 -8.80 3.77 8.10
C PHE A 25 -9.20 3.95 9.56
N ARG A 26 -9.16 2.88 10.35
CA ARG A 26 -9.50 2.86 11.78
C ARG A 26 -8.23 2.77 12.60
N PHE A 27 -8.06 3.70 13.51
CA PHE A 27 -6.94 3.71 14.46
C PHE A 27 -7.46 3.36 15.85
N HIS A 28 -6.54 3.10 16.79
CA HIS A 28 -6.90 2.88 18.19
C HIS A 28 -7.77 4.02 18.73
N THR A 29 -7.39 5.26 18.40
CA THR A 29 -8.19 6.46 18.68
C THR A 29 -8.54 7.17 17.37
N GLY A 30 -9.81 7.06 16.96
CA GLY A 30 -10.35 7.77 15.82
C GLY A 30 -10.17 7.05 14.47
N SER A 31 -10.40 7.81 13.39
CA SER A 31 -10.39 7.28 12.03
C SER A 31 -10.02 8.34 11.01
N LEU A 32 -9.44 7.92 9.89
CA LEU A 32 -9.16 8.79 8.74
C LEU A 32 -10.08 8.41 7.58
N LYS A 33 -11.06 9.28 7.29
CA LYS A 33 -12.06 9.08 6.24
C LYS A 33 -11.53 9.43 4.86
N LEU A 34 -12.05 8.76 3.84
CA LEU A 34 -11.77 9.01 2.44
C LEU A 34 -12.09 10.46 2.05
N SER A 35 -13.25 10.97 2.46
CA SER A 35 -13.65 12.39 2.28
C SER A 35 -12.62 13.40 2.79
N THR A 36 -11.82 13.04 3.81
CA THR A 36 -10.74 13.88 4.33
C THR A 36 -9.47 13.73 3.50
N ILE A 37 -9.16 12.51 3.07
CA ILE A 37 -7.97 12.19 2.26
C ILE A 37 -8.03 12.90 0.91
N ILE A 38 -9.13 12.75 0.16
CA ILE A 38 -9.23 13.28 -1.22
C ILE A 38 -9.16 14.81 -1.32
N LYS A 39 -9.39 15.51 -0.21
CA LYS A 39 -9.28 16.99 -0.15
C LYS A 39 -7.85 17.47 0.06
N LYS A 40 -6.90 16.55 0.29
CA LYS A 40 -5.49 16.88 0.45
C LYS A 40 -4.83 17.14 -0.91
N ASN A 41 -3.76 17.92 -0.90
CA ASN A 41 -2.93 18.23 -2.06
C ASN A 41 -1.46 18.06 -1.68
N LEU A 42 -1.05 16.81 -1.45
CA LEU A 42 0.24 16.44 -0.89
C LEU A 42 1.31 16.46 -1.99
N LYS A 43 1.98 17.60 -2.15
CA LYS A 43 2.95 17.81 -3.24
C LYS A 43 4.18 16.89 -3.20
N ASN A 44 4.53 16.42 -2.01
CA ASN A 44 5.74 15.60 -1.80
C ASN A 44 5.40 14.15 -1.41
N ALA A 45 4.15 13.72 -1.58
CA ALA A 45 3.73 12.36 -1.25
C ALA A 45 4.21 11.38 -2.33
N ASP A 46 4.91 10.35 -1.91
CA ASP A 46 5.59 9.40 -2.77
C ASP A 46 4.94 8.02 -2.72
N LEU A 47 5.11 7.31 -1.60
CA LEU A 47 4.66 5.94 -1.43
C LEU A 47 3.68 5.81 -0.25
N ALA A 48 2.52 5.23 -0.49
CA ALA A 48 1.64 4.77 0.57
C ALA A 48 1.56 3.24 0.56
N PHE A 49 2.01 2.60 1.63
CA PHE A 49 1.81 1.17 1.84
C PHE A 49 0.60 0.96 2.75
N LEU A 50 -0.46 0.34 2.22
CA LEU A 50 -1.71 0.09 2.92
C LEU A 50 -1.77 -1.38 3.32
N SER A 51 -1.23 -1.71 4.50
CA SER A 51 -1.28 -3.05 5.11
C SER A 51 -2.60 -3.23 5.85
N SER A 52 -3.71 -3.18 5.13
CA SER A 52 -5.03 -3.16 5.72
C SER A 52 -6.02 -3.93 4.87
N CYS A 53 -6.72 -4.88 5.50
CA CYS A 53 -7.76 -5.70 4.90
C CYS A 53 -8.81 -4.82 4.20
N GLU A 54 -9.23 -5.22 3.00
CA GLU A 54 -10.32 -4.58 2.23
C GLU A 54 -10.00 -3.17 1.70
N THR A 55 -8.74 -2.88 1.39
CA THR A 55 -8.39 -1.60 0.75
C THR A 55 -8.67 -1.55 -0.75
N SER A 56 -8.98 -2.69 -1.37
CA SER A 56 -9.25 -2.84 -2.81
C SER A 56 -10.38 -3.85 -3.13
N THR A 57 -11.27 -4.16 -2.19
CA THR A 57 -12.45 -5.01 -2.47
C THR A 57 -13.55 -4.16 -3.11
N GLY A 58 -13.77 -4.34 -4.41
CA GLY A 58 -14.90 -3.78 -5.15
C GLY A 58 -16.21 -4.55 -4.91
N GLU A 59 -17.34 -3.97 -5.30
CA GLU A 59 -18.68 -4.56 -5.16
C GLU A 59 -19.00 -5.54 -6.31
N GLU A 60 -19.76 -6.60 -6.03
CA GLU A 60 -20.21 -7.58 -7.03
C GLU A 60 -21.22 -6.99 -8.06
N ARG A 61 -21.84 -5.83 -7.76
CA ARG A 61 -22.75 -5.10 -8.66
C ARG A 61 -22.13 -3.84 -9.28
N LEU A 62 -20.94 -3.45 -8.85
CA LEU A 62 -20.15 -2.34 -9.39
C LEU A 62 -18.69 -2.82 -9.54
N SER A 63 -18.49 -3.78 -10.44
CA SER A 63 -17.20 -4.43 -10.70
C SER A 63 -16.15 -3.52 -11.35
N GLU A 64 -16.47 -2.25 -11.61
CA GLU A 64 -15.62 -1.34 -12.40
C GLU A 64 -14.84 -0.31 -11.54
N GLU A 65 -15.13 -0.20 -10.24
CA GLU A 65 -14.46 0.77 -9.37
C GLU A 65 -13.72 0.10 -8.21
N VAL A 66 -12.49 -0.32 -8.46
CA VAL A 66 -11.43 -0.66 -7.48
C VAL A 66 -10.98 0.60 -6.67
N VAL A 67 -11.92 1.49 -6.32
CA VAL A 67 -11.70 2.93 -6.12
C VAL A 67 -12.19 3.41 -4.74
N HIS A 68 -11.61 2.98 -3.63
CA HIS A 68 -11.93 3.66 -2.37
C HIS A 68 -10.72 4.25 -1.66
N LEU A 69 -9.94 3.48 -0.92
CA LEU A 69 -8.87 4.07 -0.13
C LEU A 69 -7.58 4.27 -0.95
N ALA A 70 -7.19 3.28 -1.77
CA ALA A 70 -6.01 3.41 -2.63
C ALA A 70 -6.14 4.55 -3.65
N ALA A 71 -7.28 4.62 -4.34
CA ALA A 71 -7.57 5.74 -5.25
C ALA A 71 -7.63 7.09 -4.52
N GLY A 72 -8.17 7.12 -3.30
CA GLY A 72 -8.13 8.31 -2.46
C GLY A 72 -6.71 8.79 -2.15
N MET A 73 -5.79 7.85 -1.90
CA MET A 73 -4.38 8.16 -1.67
C MET A 73 -3.71 8.76 -2.91
N LEU A 74 -3.99 8.21 -4.10
CA LEU A 74 -3.53 8.78 -5.38
C LEU A 74 -4.09 10.19 -5.58
N ALA A 75 -5.40 10.37 -5.36
CA ALA A 75 -6.07 11.67 -5.48
C ALA A 75 -5.53 12.71 -4.48
N ALA A 76 -5.12 12.28 -3.29
CA ALA A 76 -4.48 13.12 -2.28
C ALA A 76 -3.06 13.56 -2.66
N GLY A 77 -2.43 12.92 -3.66
CA GLY A 77 -1.11 13.27 -4.18
C GLY A 77 -0.03 12.20 -4.02
N TYR A 78 -0.31 11.02 -3.47
CA TYR A 78 0.67 9.93 -3.48
C TYR A 78 0.92 9.47 -4.92
N ARG A 79 2.19 9.37 -5.31
CA ARG A 79 2.56 8.87 -6.64
C ARG A 79 2.33 7.38 -6.78
N ARG A 80 2.51 6.62 -5.69
CA ARG A 80 2.52 5.16 -5.66
C ARG A 80 1.79 4.65 -4.44
N VAL A 81 0.99 3.60 -4.63
CA VAL A 81 0.21 2.98 -3.57
C VAL A 81 0.32 1.46 -3.67
N VAL A 82 0.78 0.82 -2.59
CA VAL A 82 0.63 -0.63 -2.40
C VAL A 82 -0.60 -0.87 -1.54
N ALA A 83 -1.50 -1.74 -1.96
CA ALA A 83 -2.75 -2.04 -1.28
C ALA A 83 -3.10 -3.54 -1.37
N THR A 84 -4.21 -3.95 -0.76
CA THR A 84 -4.68 -5.34 -0.80
C THR A 84 -6.13 -5.48 -1.25
N MET A 85 -6.36 -6.37 -2.20
CA MET A 85 -7.67 -6.67 -2.80
C MET A 85 -8.66 -7.32 -1.83
N TRP A 86 -8.16 -8.08 -0.84
CA TRP A 86 -8.96 -8.70 0.21
C TRP A 86 -8.19 -8.73 1.54
N ALA A 87 -8.77 -9.41 2.54
CA ALA A 87 -8.16 -9.57 3.84
C ALA A 87 -6.85 -10.36 3.77
N ILE A 88 -5.78 -9.78 4.31
CA ILE A 88 -4.50 -10.44 4.48
C ILE A 88 -4.34 -10.93 5.91
N THR A 89 -3.48 -11.92 6.11
CA THR A 89 -3.24 -12.48 7.45
C THR A 89 -2.10 -11.75 8.16
N ASP A 90 -2.26 -11.50 9.45
CA ASP A 90 -1.21 -10.92 10.31
C ASP A 90 0.05 -11.78 10.37
N LYS A 91 -0.07 -13.07 10.03
CA LYS A 91 1.06 -14.01 9.94
C LYS A 91 2.02 -13.67 8.80
N HIS A 92 1.51 -13.21 7.65
CA HIS A 92 2.30 -13.06 6.42
C HIS A 92 2.46 -11.61 5.97
N ALA A 93 1.57 -10.70 6.38
CA ALA A 93 1.69 -9.28 6.06
C ALA A 93 3.02 -8.64 6.51
N PRO A 94 3.57 -8.97 7.70
CA PRO A 94 4.89 -8.46 8.11
C PRO A 94 6.04 -8.95 7.21
N ASP A 95 5.97 -10.19 6.70
CA ASP A 95 7.00 -10.73 5.79
C ASP A 95 7.05 -9.90 4.50
N VAL A 96 5.89 -9.63 3.88
CA VAL A 96 5.80 -8.83 2.65
C VAL A 96 6.31 -7.40 2.87
N ALA A 97 5.90 -6.76 3.96
CA ALA A 97 6.38 -5.43 4.29
C ALA A 97 7.91 -5.42 4.52
N THR A 98 8.43 -6.41 5.23
CA THR A 98 9.88 -6.55 5.50
C THR A 98 10.66 -6.70 4.21
N ASP A 99 10.24 -7.60 3.32
CA ASP A 99 10.93 -7.85 2.05
C ASP A 99 10.81 -6.66 1.09
N LEU A 100 9.67 -5.96 1.06
CA LEU A 100 9.48 -4.76 0.24
C LEU A 100 10.40 -3.62 0.71
N TYR A 101 10.39 -3.30 2.01
CA TYR A 101 11.24 -2.23 2.53
C TYR A 101 12.71 -2.60 2.48
N GLY A 102 13.05 -3.86 2.73
CA GLY A 102 14.42 -4.37 2.57
C GLY A 102 14.94 -4.12 1.16
N TYR A 103 14.14 -4.47 0.14
CA TYR A 103 14.50 -4.21 -1.25
C TYR A 103 14.74 -2.72 -1.53
N LEU A 104 13.80 -1.84 -1.15
CA LEU A 104 13.91 -0.40 -1.38
C LEU A 104 15.11 0.23 -0.66
N LEU A 105 15.42 -0.23 0.56
CA LEU A 105 16.57 0.26 1.32
C LEU A 105 17.90 -0.23 0.74
N SER A 106 17.98 -1.48 0.27
CA SER A 106 19.17 -2.00 -0.40
C SER A 106 19.47 -1.25 -1.71
N ARG A 107 18.44 -1.02 -2.54
CA ARG A 107 18.57 -0.22 -3.78
C ARG A 107 19.13 1.17 -3.52
N ARG A 108 18.69 1.81 -2.43
CA ARG A 108 19.17 3.12 -2.00
C ARG A 108 20.65 3.09 -1.60
N LEU A 109 21.09 2.07 -0.86
CA LEU A 109 22.49 1.94 -0.46
C LEU A 109 23.41 1.75 -1.68
N GLU A 110 22.96 1.01 -2.69
CA GLU A 110 23.70 0.85 -3.95
C GLU A 110 23.75 2.14 -4.78
N ALA A 111 22.73 3.00 -4.69
CA ALA A 111 22.70 4.29 -5.36
C ALA A 111 23.59 5.36 -4.70
N TYR A 112 23.86 5.27 -3.39
CA TYR A 112 24.73 6.20 -2.67
C TYR A 112 26.22 6.14 -3.06
N ASP A 113 26.65 5.11 -3.79
CA ASP A 113 27.99 5.04 -4.40
C ASP A 113 28.13 5.96 -5.64
N TYR A 114 27.03 6.57 -6.11
CA TYR A 114 27.02 7.51 -7.24
C TYR A 114 26.40 8.84 -6.80
N ASP A 115 27.27 9.83 -6.58
CA ASP A 115 27.02 11.18 -6.06
C ASP A 115 25.71 11.84 -6.58
N PHE A 116 24.61 11.75 -5.82
CA PHE A 116 23.42 12.58 -5.99
C PHE A 116 22.63 12.74 -4.69
N ASP A 117 22.33 13.98 -4.34
CA ASP A 117 21.52 14.42 -3.19
C ASP A 117 20.03 14.05 -3.38
N TYR A 118 19.72 12.76 -3.43
CA TYR A 118 18.37 12.30 -3.13
C TYR A 118 18.19 12.47 -1.62
N GLY A 119 17.41 13.49 -1.24
CA GLY A 119 17.07 13.81 0.13
C GLY A 119 16.73 12.56 0.95
N SER A 120 17.00 12.62 2.25
CA SER A 120 17.09 11.50 3.21
C SER A 120 15.91 10.50 3.31
N GLY A 121 14.85 10.65 2.51
CA GLY A 121 13.67 9.80 2.46
C GLY A 121 13.87 8.47 1.70
N LEU A 122 12.93 7.56 1.91
CA LEU A 122 12.77 6.33 1.13
C LEU A 122 12.22 6.70 -0.26
N ASP A 123 12.86 6.22 -1.33
CA ASP A 123 12.41 6.41 -2.71
C ASP A 123 11.45 5.28 -3.11
N GLY A 124 10.22 5.65 -3.47
CA GLY A 124 9.20 4.73 -3.92
C GLY A 124 9.34 4.28 -5.37
N SER A 125 10.28 4.81 -6.16
CA SER A 125 10.39 4.55 -7.61
C SER A 125 10.45 3.06 -7.96
N ASP A 126 11.13 2.26 -7.14
CA ASP A 126 11.23 0.80 -7.32
C ASP A 126 10.12 0.01 -6.60
N SER A 127 9.08 0.65 -6.06
CA SER A 127 8.07 -0.03 -5.22
C SER A 127 7.29 -1.13 -5.93
N ALA A 128 7.09 -1.03 -7.25
CA ALA A 128 6.49 -2.12 -8.03
C ALA A 128 7.40 -3.36 -8.08
N TYR A 129 8.70 -3.15 -8.33
CA TYR A 129 9.71 -4.22 -8.30
C TYR A 129 9.89 -4.79 -6.89
N ALA A 130 9.91 -3.92 -5.89
CA ALA A 130 10.01 -4.30 -4.49
C ALA A 130 8.82 -5.16 -4.04
N LEU A 131 7.60 -4.79 -4.45
CA LEU A 131 6.41 -5.61 -4.19
C LEU A 131 6.51 -6.95 -4.91
N HIS A 132 6.86 -6.95 -6.19
CA HIS A 132 7.03 -8.20 -6.95
C HIS A 132 8.04 -9.14 -6.26
N HIS A 133 9.19 -8.61 -5.86
CA HIS A 133 10.22 -9.35 -5.11
C HIS A 133 9.67 -9.93 -3.79
N ALA A 134 8.97 -9.12 -3.00
CA ALA A 134 8.36 -9.57 -1.75
C ALA A 134 7.32 -10.69 -1.95
N ILE A 135 6.50 -10.60 -3.00
CA ILE A 135 5.51 -11.63 -3.33
C ILE A 135 6.17 -12.92 -3.81
N GLN A 136 7.23 -12.85 -4.63
CA GLN A 136 7.99 -14.05 -5.02
C GLN A 136 8.57 -14.76 -3.80
N ARG A 137 9.20 -14.02 -2.88
CA ARG A 137 9.77 -14.59 -1.65
C ARG A 137 8.72 -15.24 -0.75
N LEU A 138 7.57 -14.58 -0.59
CA LEU A 138 6.46 -15.17 0.16
C LEU A 138 5.98 -16.47 -0.53
N ARG A 139 5.76 -16.44 -1.84
CA ARG A 139 5.33 -17.60 -2.63
C ARG A 139 6.31 -18.77 -2.52
N GLU A 140 7.62 -18.52 -2.61
CA GLU A 140 8.65 -19.54 -2.41
C GLU A 140 8.59 -20.16 -1.01
N LYS A 141 8.29 -19.35 0.01
CA LYS A 141 8.22 -19.78 1.41
C LYS A 141 6.98 -20.61 1.73
N ILE A 142 5.82 -20.29 1.15
CA ILE A 142 4.54 -20.91 1.53
C ILE A 142 3.89 -21.75 0.42
N GLY A 143 4.44 -21.74 -0.79
CA GLY A 143 3.97 -22.51 -1.94
C GLY A 143 2.65 -22.00 -2.55
N ASP A 144 2.00 -22.89 -3.30
CA ASP A 144 0.85 -22.59 -4.17
C ASP A 144 -0.43 -23.36 -3.77
N SER A 145 -0.58 -23.76 -2.50
CA SER A 145 -1.85 -24.30 -2.00
C SER A 145 -2.94 -23.22 -2.02
N GLU A 146 -4.22 -23.60 -2.01
CA GLU A 146 -5.33 -22.64 -1.97
C GLU A 146 -5.21 -21.64 -0.80
N GLN A 147 -4.79 -22.12 0.38
CA GLN A 147 -4.57 -21.25 1.54
C GLN A 147 -3.40 -20.29 1.32
N SER A 148 -2.35 -20.73 0.62
CA SER A 148 -1.20 -19.89 0.29
C SER A 148 -1.53 -18.83 -0.75
N LEU A 149 -2.33 -19.16 -1.76
CA LEU A 149 -2.80 -18.22 -2.79
C LEU A 149 -3.53 -17.02 -2.15
N LEU A 150 -4.37 -17.27 -1.14
CA LEU A 150 -5.07 -16.21 -0.39
C LEU A 150 -4.11 -15.26 0.35
N ALA A 151 -2.89 -15.71 0.67
CA ALA A 151 -1.91 -14.93 1.40
C ALA A 151 -1.02 -14.05 0.51
N TRP A 152 -0.67 -14.48 -0.71
CA TRP A 152 0.29 -13.74 -1.55
C TRP A 152 -0.31 -13.08 -2.81
N ILE A 153 -1.46 -13.54 -3.34
CA ILE A 153 -2.13 -12.88 -4.47
C ILE A 153 -2.73 -11.49 -4.14
N PRO A 154 -3.24 -11.18 -2.92
CA PRO A 154 -4.07 -9.97 -2.75
C PRO A 154 -3.33 -8.65 -2.99
N TYR A 155 -2.00 -8.64 -3.00
CA TYR A 155 -1.25 -7.41 -3.06
C TYR A 155 -1.26 -6.81 -4.47
N VAL A 156 -1.56 -5.53 -4.53
CA VAL A 156 -1.64 -4.75 -5.77
C VAL A 156 -0.84 -3.46 -5.61
N HIS A 157 -0.23 -3.02 -6.70
CA HIS A 157 0.46 -1.73 -6.81
C HIS A 157 -0.28 -0.83 -7.79
N PHE A 158 -0.44 0.44 -7.42
CA PHE A 158 -1.01 1.49 -8.26
C PHE A 158 -0.03 2.67 -8.37
N GLY A 159 0.02 3.30 -9.54
CA GLY A 159 0.86 4.46 -9.81
C GLY A 159 2.14 4.13 -10.58
N PHE A 160 3.03 5.11 -10.69
CA PHE A 160 4.27 5.06 -11.46
C PHE A 160 5.44 5.57 -10.62
#